data_AF-A0A953KM84-F1
#
_entry.id   AF-A0A953KM84-F1
#
_cell.length_a   1.000
_cell.length_b   1.000
_cell.length_c   1.000
_cell.angle_alpha   90.00
_cell.angle_beta   90.00
_cell.angle_gamma   90.00
#
_symmetry.space_group_name_H-M   'P 1'
#
loop_
_entity.id
_entity.type
_entity.pdbx_description
1 polymer ?
#
loop_
_entity_poly.entity_id
_entity_poly.type
_entity_poly.pdbx_seq_one_letter_code
_entity_poly.pdbx_strand_id
1 'polypeptide(L)'
;MKRLPLVVLLGSSLLIMGLQTSLQAAGRFRILRVNFPDGIDRLRVRALRPAAILYDRQERRADGPMSMSSLIATWPSVLLLELAADSAEVVALWGTRQPISGLADIVQVILAGGASAHAPLVSGDPNPTHYRSDP
;
A
#
# COMPACT_ATOMS: atom_id res chain seq x y z
N MET A 1 1.30 14.76 20.97
CA MET A 1 0.93 13.33 20.77
C MET A 1 1.09 12.99 19.29
N LYS A 2 1.94 12.01 18.93
CA LYS A 2 2.09 11.59 17.52
C LYS A 2 0.83 10.83 17.10
N ARG A 3 0.20 11.20 15.98
CA ARG A 3 -0.94 10.46 15.42
C ARG A 3 -0.43 9.13 14.87
N LEU A 4 -1.09 8.03 15.25
CA LEU A 4 -0.78 6.70 14.70
C LEU A 4 -1.11 6.67 13.20
N PRO A 5 -0.26 6.02 12.37
CA PRO A 5 -0.49 5.87 10.94
C PRO A 5 -1.80 5.10 10.68
N LEU A 6 -2.55 5.55 9.68
CA LEU A 6 -3.78 4.89 9.24
C LEU A 6 -3.43 3.78 8.25
N VAL A 7 -3.91 2.57 8.54
CA VAL A 7 -3.88 1.43 7.65
C VAL A 7 -5.31 1.13 7.20
N VAL A 8 -5.51 1.06 5.89
CA VAL A 8 -6.79 0.70 5.30
C VAL A 8 -6.74 -0.75 4.85
N LEU A 9 -7.72 -1.54 5.26
CA LEU A 9 -7.88 -2.92 4.84
C LEU A 9 -9.06 -2.99 3.86
N LEU A 10 -8.80 -3.41 2.63
CA LEU A 10 -9.83 -3.55 1.61
C LEU A 10 -10.25 -5.02 1.51
N GLY A 11 -11.55 -5.24 1.62
CA GLY A 11 -12.15 -6.55 1.41
C GLY A 11 -12.80 -7.15 2.65
N SER A 12 -13.40 -8.31 2.43
CA SER A 12 -14.25 -9.01 3.41
C SER A 12 -13.73 -10.40 3.79
N SER A 13 -12.60 -10.83 3.23
CA SER A 13 -12.08 -12.17 3.41
C SER A 13 -11.67 -12.45 4.85
N LEU A 14 -11.65 -13.74 5.21
CA LEU A 14 -11.15 -14.19 6.50
C LEU A 14 -9.70 -13.77 6.74
N LEU A 15 -8.89 -13.68 5.67
CA LEU A 15 -7.53 -13.18 5.72
C LEU A 15 -7.50 -11.70 6.16
N ILE A 16 -8.35 -10.86 5.56
CA ILE A 16 -8.48 -9.44 5.94
C ILE A 16 -9.00 -9.30 7.37
N MET A 17 -9.99 -10.11 7.79
CA MET A 17 -10.52 -10.07 9.16
C MET A 17 -9.51 -10.51 10.21
N GLY A 18 -8.76 -11.59 9.93
CA GLY A 18 -7.69 -12.07 10.80
C GLY A 18 -6.60 -11.01 10.94
N LEU A 19 -6.19 -10.41 9.82
CA LEU A 19 -5.18 -9.36 9.81
C LEU A 19 -5.63 -8.10 10.55
N GLN A 20 -6.89 -7.70 10.43
CA GLN A 20 -7.46 -6.60 11.20
C GLN A 20 -7.27 -6.84 12.71
N THR A 21 -7.68 -8.02 13.18
CA THR A 21 -7.56 -8.40 14.59
C THR A 21 -6.11 -8.37 15.05
N SER A 22 -5.21 -8.96 14.26
CA SER A 22 -3.77 -9.00 14.55
C SER A 22 -3.12 -7.61 14.58
N LEU A 23 -3.39 -6.76 13.60
CA LEU A 23 -2.83 -5.40 13.55
C LEU A 23 -3.43 -4.50 14.64
N GLN A 24 -4.71 -4.68 15.00
CA GLN A 24 -5.33 -3.99 16.13
C GLN A 24 -4.63 -4.37 17.45
N ALA A 25 -4.39 -5.67 17.67
CA ALA A 25 -3.68 -6.16 18.85
C ALA A 25 -2.24 -5.62 18.94
N ALA A 26 -1.58 -5.37 17.82
CA ALA A 26 -0.25 -4.77 17.79
C ALA A 26 -0.22 -3.29 18.28
N GLY A 27 -1.35 -2.58 18.27
CA GLY A 27 -1.48 -1.24 18.86
C GLY A 27 -0.67 -0.13 18.17
N ARG A 28 -0.13 -0.37 16.97
CA ARG A 28 0.76 0.55 16.24
C ARG A 28 0.07 1.36 15.13
N PHE A 29 -1.17 1.04 14.82
CA PHE A 29 -1.91 1.61 13.70
C PHE A 29 -3.33 1.99 14.08
N ARG A 30 -3.86 3.01 13.42
CA ARG A 30 -5.30 3.17 13.27
C ARG A 30 -5.74 2.30 12.11
N ILE A 31 -6.82 1.54 12.27
CA ILE A 31 -7.27 0.61 11.24
C ILE A 31 -8.66 1.00 10.77
N LEU A 32 -8.83 1.08 9.46
CA LEU A 32 -10.12 1.22 8.80
C LEU A 32 -10.32 0.06 7.84
N ARG A 33 -11.31 -0.81 8.09
CA ARG A 33 -11.74 -1.80 7.11
C ARG A 33 -12.79 -1.20 6.19
N VAL A 34 -12.64 -1.43 4.90
CA VAL A 34 -13.57 -1.01 3.85
C VAL A 34 -13.96 -2.24 3.05
N ASN A 35 -15.25 -2.58 3.09
CA ASN A 35 -15.83 -3.62 2.26
C ASN A 35 -16.26 -3.00 0.93
N PHE A 36 -15.94 -3.63 -0.20
CA PHE A 36 -16.61 -3.31 -1.46
C PHE A 36 -17.86 -4.19 -1.57
N PRO A 37 -19.06 -3.63 -1.86
CA PRO A 37 -19.36 -2.35 -2.50
C PRO A 37 -19.97 -1.25 -1.60
N ASP A 38 -19.83 -1.33 -0.27
CA ASP A 38 -20.59 -0.55 0.74
C ASP A 38 -20.20 0.96 0.88
N GLY A 39 -19.72 1.62 -0.18
CA GLY A 39 -19.86 3.08 -0.28
C GLY A 39 -18.80 3.96 0.40
N ILE A 40 -17.59 3.45 0.65
CA ILE A 40 -16.44 4.37 0.71
C ILE A 40 -15.83 4.44 -0.69
N ASP A 41 -16.23 5.49 -1.42
CA ASP A 41 -15.62 5.88 -2.68
C ASP A 41 -14.09 5.97 -2.52
N ARG A 42 -13.33 5.58 -3.55
CA ARG A 42 -11.87 5.72 -3.63
C ARG A 42 -11.42 7.13 -3.30
N LEU A 43 -12.23 8.13 -3.66
CA LEU A 43 -12.01 9.54 -3.31
C LEU A 43 -12.03 9.79 -1.79
N ARG A 44 -12.95 9.13 -1.07
CA ARG A 44 -12.98 9.19 0.40
C ARG A 44 -11.77 8.48 1.01
N VAL A 45 -11.39 7.29 0.55
CA VAL A 45 -10.18 6.60 1.03
C VAL A 45 -8.94 7.47 0.79
N ARG A 46 -8.84 8.11 -0.39
CA ARG A 46 -7.74 9.02 -0.72
C ARG A 46 -7.71 10.23 0.22
N ALA A 47 -8.86 10.81 0.57
CA ALA A 47 -8.95 11.93 1.51
C ALA A 47 -8.45 11.57 2.92
N LEU A 48 -8.51 10.29 3.31
CA LEU A 48 -8.01 9.82 4.61
C LEU A 48 -6.48 9.79 4.70
N ARG A 49 -5.76 9.89 3.58
CA ARG A 49 -4.29 9.79 3.49
C ARG A 49 -3.73 8.59 4.27
N PRO A 50 -4.14 7.36 3.93
CA PRO A 50 -3.60 6.17 4.58
C PRO A 50 -2.10 6.03 4.34
N ALA A 51 -1.39 5.50 5.33
CA ALA A 51 0.01 5.13 5.21
C ALA A 51 0.18 3.85 4.36
N ALA A 52 -0.77 2.92 4.48
CA ALA A 52 -0.81 1.71 3.68
C ALA A 52 -2.24 1.26 3.40
N ILE A 53 -2.41 0.58 2.27
CA ILE A 53 -3.64 -0.11 1.88
C ILE A 53 -3.29 -1.58 1.68
N LEU A 54 -3.95 -2.47 2.41
CA LEU A 54 -3.78 -3.92 2.29
C LEU A 54 -5.04 -4.50 1.66
N TYR A 55 -4.87 -5.44 0.74
CA TYR A 55 -5.99 -6.08 0.08
C TYR A 55 -5.69 -7.54 -0.25
N ASP A 56 -6.75 -8.33 -0.35
CA ASP A 56 -6.67 -9.74 -0.73
C ASP A 56 -6.65 -9.89 -2.26
N ARG A 57 -5.64 -10.58 -2.77
CA ARG A 57 -5.47 -10.90 -4.19
C ARG A 57 -6.66 -11.67 -4.75
N GLN A 58 -7.28 -12.55 -3.96
CA GLN A 58 -8.40 -13.37 -4.42
C GLN A 58 -9.69 -12.56 -4.57
N GLU A 59 -9.80 -11.43 -3.86
CA GLU A 59 -10.90 -10.47 -4.05
C GLU A 59 -10.64 -9.50 -5.22
N ARG A 60 -9.45 -9.55 -5.83
CA ARG A 60 -9.09 -8.77 -7.02
C ARG A 60 -9.72 -9.40 -8.26
N ARG A 61 -10.78 -8.77 -8.78
CA ARG A 61 -11.40 -9.19 -10.06
C ARG A 61 -10.60 -8.64 -11.24
N ALA A 62 -10.30 -9.51 -12.23
CA ALA A 62 -9.56 -9.15 -13.45
C ALA A 62 -10.24 -8.02 -14.25
N ASP A 63 -11.58 -8.05 -14.34
CA ASP A 63 -12.40 -7.02 -15.02
C ASP A 63 -13.17 -6.12 -14.04
N GLY A 64 -12.82 -6.18 -12.76
CA GLY A 64 -13.54 -5.47 -11.71
C GLY A 64 -12.94 -4.12 -11.35
N PRO A 65 -13.58 -3.39 -10.42
CA PRO A 65 -13.15 -2.06 -10.02
C PRO A 65 -11.71 -2.02 -9.48
N MET A 66 -11.18 -3.10 -8.93
CA MET A 66 -9.84 -3.13 -8.32
C MET A 66 -8.76 -3.72 -9.23
N SER A 67 -8.74 -3.37 -10.52
CA SER A 67 -7.58 -3.72 -11.34
C SER A 67 -6.30 -3.08 -10.78
N MET A 68 -5.17 -3.78 -10.93
CA MET A 68 -3.86 -3.35 -10.44
C MET A 68 -3.49 -1.92 -10.88
N SER A 69 -3.64 -1.64 -12.17
CA SER A 69 -3.38 -0.34 -12.78
C SER A 69 -4.27 0.75 -12.17
N SER A 70 -5.54 0.45 -11.90
CA SER A 70 -6.46 1.38 -11.27
C SER A 70 -6.06 1.71 -9.83
N LEU A 71 -5.59 0.74 -9.05
CA LEU A 71 -5.17 0.96 -7.66
C LEU A 71 -3.93 1.86 -7.58
N ILE A 72 -2.91 1.58 -8.40
CA ILE A 72 -1.68 2.38 -8.47
C ILE A 72 -2.00 3.81 -8.95
N ALA A 73 -2.83 3.95 -10.00
CA ALA A 73 -3.22 5.27 -10.51
C ALA A 73 -4.05 6.07 -9.48
N THR A 74 -4.85 5.39 -8.65
CA THR A 74 -5.67 6.04 -7.62
C THR A 74 -4.81 6.52 -6.45
N TRP A 75 -3.77 5.76 -6.08
CA TRP A 75 -2.95 6.02 -4.89
C TRP A 75 -1.43 5.87 -5.17
N PRO A 76 -0.84 6.76 -5.98
CA PRO A 76 0.55 6.62 -6.42
C PRO A 76 1.59 6.75 -5.29
N SER A 77 1.23 7.42 -4.20
CA SER A 77 2.11 7.67 -3.04
C SER A 77 1.73 6.88 -1.79
N VAL A 78 0.86 5.87 -1.93
CA VAL A 78 0.44 5.01 -0.81
C VAL A 78 1.08 3.65 -1.00
N LEU A 79 1.60 3.08 0.09
CA LEU A 79 2.06 1.70 0.08
C LEU A 79 0.86 0.76 -0.09
N LEU A 80 0.78 0.08 -1.23
CA LEU A 80 -0.22 -0.95 -1.46
C LEU A 80 0.43 -2.31 -1.20
N LEU A 81 -0.22 -3.15 -0.39
CA LEU A 81 0.24 -4.49 -0.05
C LEU A 81 -0.80 -5.51 -0.50
N GLU A 82 -0.41 -6.33 -1.47
CA GLU A 82 -1.21 -7.46 -1.91
C GLU A 82 -0.91 -8.68 -1.04
N LEU A 83 -1.98 -9.30 -0.54
CA LEU A 83 -1.92 -10.50 0.28
C LEU A 83 -2.58 -11.65 -0.45
N ALA A 84 -2.09 -12.87 -0.27
CA ALA A 84 -2.70 -14.04 -0.85
C ALA A 84 -2.60 -15.22 0.12
N ALA A 85 -3.73 -15.86 0.43
CA ALA A 85 -3.75 -16.98 1.38
C ALA A 85 -2.92 -18.19 0.91
N ASP A 86 -2.68 -18.29 -0.40
CA ASP A 86 -1.87 -19.31 -1.07
C ASP A 86 -0.39 -18.91 -1.22
N SER A 87 0.06 -17.82 -0.57
CA SER A 87 1.44 -17.34 -0.65
C SER A 87 1.95 -16.82 0.69
N ALA A 88 3.19 -17.18 1.04
CA ALA A 88 3.93 -16.57 2.14
C ALA A 88 4.61 -15.23 1.74
N GLU A 89 4.39 -14.76 0.52
CA GLU A 89 4.98 -13.51 0.04
C GLU A 89 3.93 -12.41 -0.01
N VAL A 90 4.33 -11.22 0.41
CA VAL A 90 3.53 -10.01 0.24
C VAL A 90 4.15 -9.17 -0.85
N VAL A 91 3.31 -8.70 -1.75
CA VAL A 91 3.75 -7.85 -2.85
C VAL A 91 3.47 -6.41 -2.47
N ALA A 92 4.53 -5.63 -2.27
CA ALA A 92 4.41 -4.18 -2.16
C ALA A 92 4.38 -3.58 -3.56
N LEU A 93 3.27 -2.92 -3.92
CA LEU A 93 3.09 -2.34 -5.25
C LEU A 93 3.82 -1.00 -5.41
N TRP A 94 5.07 -0.93 -4.95
CA TRP A 94 6.08 0.04 -5.37
C TRP A 94 7.26 -0.66 -6.08
N GLY A 95 7.07 -1.93 -6.47
CA GLY A 95 8.02 -2.67 -7.29
C GLY A 95 8.82 -3.74 -6.56
N THR A 96 8.55 -4.01 -5.27
CA THR A 96 9.29 -5.01 -4.48
C THR A 96 8.38 -6.12 -3.96
N ARG A 97 8.75 -7.37 -4.22
CA ARG A 97 8.18 -8.55 -3.54
C ARG A 97 9.05 -8.86 -2.33
N GLN A 98 8.43 -9.04 -1.17
CA GLN A 98 9.15 -9.41 0.05
C GLN A 98 8.55 -10.69 0.64
N PRO A 99 9.39 -11.68 1.01
CA PRO A 99 8.93 -12.82 1.79
C PRO A 99 8.50 -12.33 3.16
N ILE A 100 7.31 -12.75 3.61
CA ILE A 100 6.75 -12.38 4.90
C ILE A 100 6.52 -13.66 5.69
N SER A 101 7.26 -13.81 6.77
CA SER A 101 7.16 -14.98 7.65
C SER A 101 6.06 -14.81 8.70
N GLY A 102 5.52 -13.60 8.86
CA GLY A 102 4.40 -13.35 9.74
C GLY A 102 4.05 -11.87 9.93
N LEU A 103 3.17 -11.60 10.90
CA LEU A 103 2.64 -10.27 11.20
C LEU A 103 3.74 -9.22 11.46
N ALA A 104 4.83 -9.61 12.12
CA ALA A 104 5.92 -8.70 12.46
C ALA A 104 6.52 -8.05 11.21
N ASP A 105 6.69 -8.82 10.13
CA ASP A 105 7.25 -8.32 8.87
C ASP A 105 6.25 -7.38 8.19
N ILE A 106 4.94 -7.69 8.21
CA ILE A 106 3.89 -6.79 7.70
C ILE A 106 3.94 -5.44 8.43
N VAL A 107 4.05 -5.45 9.76
CA VAL A 107 4.18 -4.25 10.57
C VAL A 107 5.43 -3.45 10.18
N GLN A 108 6.57 -4.11 10.00
CA GLN A 108 7.81 -3.44 9.60
C GLN A 108 7.70 -2.81 8.21
N VAL A 109 7.13 -3.53 7.24
CA VAL A 109 6.94 -3.05 5.87
C VAL A 109 6.06 -1.80 5.85
N ILE A 110 4.97 -1.77 6.61
CA ILE A 110 4.10 -0.59 6.72
C ILE A 110 4.86 0.61 7.31
N LEU A 111 5.66 0.39 8.36
CA LEU A 111 6.42 1.44 9.02
C LEU A 111 7.55 1.99 8.12
N ALA A 112 8.24 1.12 7.37
CA ALA A 112 9.30 1.49 6.44
C ALA A 112 8.75 2.20 5.18
N GLY A 113 7.68 1.69 4.59
CA GLY A 113 7.05 2.29 3.40
C GLY A 113 6.38 3.63 3.71
N GLY A 114 5.80 3.80 4.90
CA GLY A 114 5.27 5.08 5.37
C GLY A 114 6.35 6.18 5.50
N ALA A 115 7.60 5.81 5.78
CA ALA A 115 8.73 6.74 5.81
C ALA A 115 9.22 7.11 4.40
N SER A 116 9.19 6.17 3.45
CA SER A 116 9.59 6.43 2.05
C SER A 116 8.55 7.23 1.25
N ALA A 117 7.26 7.13 1.57
CA ALA A 117 6.19 7.97 0.96
C ALA A 117 6.39 9.49 1.20
N HIS A 118 7.23 9.87 2.17
CA HIS A 118 7.55 11.27 2.48
C HIS A 118 8.92 11.72 1.96
N ALA A 119 9.67 10.84 1.29
CA ALA A 119 10.86 11.29 0.56
C ALA A 119 10.37 12.06 -0.68
N PRO A 120 10.75 13.33 -0.87
CA PRO A 120 10.49 14.00 -2.13
C PRO A 120 11.13 13.16 -3.24
N LEU A 121 10.39 12.94 -4.32
CA LEU A 121 10.98 12.50 -5.58
C LEU A 121 12.11 13.48 -5.87
N VAL A 122 13.35 13.06 -5.64
CA VAL A 122 14.51 13.78 -6.15
C VAL A 122 14.38 13.63 -7.66
N SER A 123 13.84 14.67 -8.29
CA SER A 123 14.01 14.93 -9.71
C SER A 123 15.51 15.07 -9.94
N GLY A 124 16.18 13.94 -10.14
CA GLY A 124 17.54 13.94 -10.66
C GLY A 124 17.46 14.41 -12.09
N ASP A 125 17.66 15.70 -12.31
CA ASP A 125 18.17 16.21 -13.58
C ASP A 125 19.38 15.35 -13.98
N PRO A 126 19.37 14.65 -15.12
CA PRO A 126 20.61 14.21 -15.70
C PRO A 126 21.24 15.42 -16.39
N ASN A 127 21.95 16.25 -15.63
CA ASN A 127 23.01 17.06 -16.21
C ASN A 127 24.32 16.27 -16.11
N PRO A 128 24.93 15.95 -17.27
CA PRO A 128 26.34 16.23 -17.41
C PRO A 128 26.61 17.02 -18.71
N THR A 129 26.99 18.27 -18.50
CA THR A 129 27.79 19.14 -19.36
C THR A 129 28.95 18.42 -20.08
N HIS A 130 29.09 18.57 -21.41
CA HIS A 130 30.14 19.39 -22.08
C HIS A 130 30.31 19.04 -23.59
N TYR A 131 30.16 20.07 -24.43
CA TYR A 131 30.88 20.38 -25.69
C TYR A 131 31.03 19.34 -26.82
N ARG A 132 30.41 19.65 -27.97
CA ARG A 132 31.18 19.81 -29.23
C ARG A 132 30.47 20.80 -30.15
N SER A 133 31.14 21.92 -30.40
CA SER A 133 30.84 22.87 -31.46
C SER A 133 31.31 22.28 -32.79
N ASP A 134 30.45 22.27 -33.78
CA ASP A 134 30.80 22.10 -35.19
C ASP A 134 31.69 23.25 -35.67
N PRO A 135 32.54 22.98 -36.66
CA PRO A 135 32.62 23.85 -37.82
C PRO A 135 32.09 23.18 -39.09
#